data_AF-A0A8H2WHC6-F1
#
_entry.id   AF-A0A8H2WHC6-F1
#
_cell.length_a   1.000
_cell.length_b   1.000
_cell.length_c   1.000
_cell.angle_alpha   90.00
_cell.angle_beta   90.00
_cell.angle_gamma   90.00
#
_symmetry.space_group_name_H-M   'P 1'
#
loop_
_entity.id
_entity.type
_entity.pdbx_description
1 polymer ?
#
loop_
_entity_poly.entity_id
_entity_poly.type
_entity_poly.pdbx_seq_one_letter_code
_entity_poly.pdbx_strand_id
1 'polypeptide(L)'
;MKFVAILAVTASVVTASVVQRSGTPMTQAAAQAKLQAAGIYASSSGGCTTKSNPTCTSYDGILSGTVDNVITLKNACGCAITITGGTETGHASGTYSHANGYKVDIRHASGIDAYVKNSFTKIGNRGDGYPQWKSAAGNIYCDEGSHWDVTYY
;
A
#
# COMPACT_ATOMS: atom_id res chain seq x y z
N MET A 1 -53.41 25.37 26.55
CA MET A 1 -52.01 25.53 26.08
C MET A 1 -51.58 24.18 25.50
N LYS A 2 -51.39 24.07 24.18
CA LYS A 2 -51.00 22.83 23.50
C LYS A 2 -49.47 22.80 23.39
N PHE A 3 -48.81 21.89 24.10
CA PHE A 3 -47.37 21.66 23.96
C PHE A 3 -47.14 20.72 22.78
N VAL A 4 -46.40 21.21 21.77
CA VAL A 4 -45.89 20.42 20.65
C VAL A 4 -44.51 19.91 21.07
N ALA A 5 -44.35 18.58 21.19
CA ALA A 5 -43.05 17.96 21.42
C ALA A 5 -42.35 17.78 20.07
N ILE A 6 -41.26 18.51 19.86
CA ILE A 6 -40.38 18.34 18.69
C ILE A 6 -39.35 17.26 19.05
N LEU A 7 -39.46 16.11 18.40
CA LEU A 7 -38.48 15.02 18.53
C LEU A 7 -37.29 15.33 17.61
N ALA A 8 -36.19 15.80 18.18
CA ALA A 8 -34.94 15.99 17.45
C ALA A 8 -34.25 14.63 17.26
N VAL A 9 -34.23 14.14 16.02
CA VAL A 9 -33.44 12.97 15.64
C VAL A 9 -32.02 13.45 15.33
N THR A 10 -31.08 13.17 16.23
CA THR A 10 -29.65 13.41 16.00
C THR A 10 -29.07 12.24 15.19
N ALA A 11 -28.73 12.49 13.94
CA ALA A 11 -27.95 11.54 13.14
C ALA A 11 -26.49 11.59 13.62
N SER A 12 -26.04 10.53 14.29
CA SER A 12 -24.63 10.35 14.63
C SER A 12 -23.83 10.05 13.35
N VAL A 13 -23.11 11.05 12.84
CA VAL A 13 -22.08 10.81 11.83
C VAL A 13 -20.91 10.08 12.48
N VAL A 14 -20.83 8.77 12.26
CA VAL A 14 -19.63 8.00 12.60
C VAL A 14 -18.56 8.39 11.59
N THR A 15 -17.74 9.37 11.94
CA THR A 15 -16.50 9.61 11.20
C THR A 15 -15.63 8.38 11.46
N ALA A 16 -15.54 7.48 10.48
CA ALA A 16 -14.53 6.43 10.49
C ALA A 16 -13.18 7.13 10.61
N SER A 17 -12.58 7.05 11.80
CA SER A 17 -11.25 7.53 12.05
C SER A 17 -10.34 6.84 11.04
N VAL A 18 -9.70 7.63 10.18
CA VAL A 18 -8.56 7.17 9.40
C VAL A 18 -7.49 6.87 10.43
N VAL A 19 -7.48 5.64 10.94
CA VAL A 19 -6.32 5.11 11.66
C VAL A 19 -5.16 5.36 10.71
N GLN A 20 -4.21 6.22 11.12
CA GLN A 20 -2.89 6.30 10.51
C GLN A 20 -2.35 4.87 10.56
N ARG A 21 -2.43 4.20 9.41
CA ARG A 21 -2.31 2.75 9.31
C ARG A 21 -0.84 2.38 9.19
N SER A 22 0.00 3.30 8.74
CA SER A 22 1.45 3.14 8.52
C SER A 22 2.28 3.04 9.82
N GLY A 23 1.96 2.05 10.67
CA GLY A 23 2.43 1.83 12.05
C GLY A 23 3.89 2.14 12.41
N THR A 24 4.69 1.14 12.77
CA THR A 24 6.08 1.34 13.23
C THR A 24 7.08 0.74 12.26
N PRO A 25 8.30 1.31 12.14
CA PRO A 25 9.35 0.73 11.31
C PRO A 25 9.70 -0.68 11.75
N MET A 26 9.79 -1.60 10.78
CA MET A 26 10.19 -2.98 10.98
C MET A 26 11.63 -3.20 10.53
N THR A 27 12.29 -4.20 11.10
CA THR A 27 13.55 -4.70 10.57
C THR A 27 13.29 -5.50 9.28
N GLN A 28 14.31 -5.59 8.42
CA GLN A 28 14.29 -6.46 7.24
C GLN A 28 13.74 -7.86 7.55
N ALA A 29 14.31 -8.53 8.56
CA ALA A 29 13.98 -9.92 8.89
C ALA A 29 12.54 -10.07 9.38
N ALA A 30 12.05 -9.13 10.20
CA ALA A 30 10.68 -9.18 10.72
C ALA A 30 9.64 -9.00 9.61
N ALA A 31 9.85 -8.02 8.73
CA ALA A 31 8.96 -7.78 7.59
C ALA A 31 8.98 -8.97 6.61
N GLN A 32 10.17 -9.48 6.29
CA GLN A 32 10.33 -10.63 5.39
C GLN A 32 9.65 -11.88 5.92
N ALA A 33 9.85 -12.23 7.21
CA ALA A 33 9.21 -13.38 7.81
C ALA A 33 7.68 -13.27 7.76
N LYS A 34 7.13 -12.07 8.03
CA LYS A 34 5.69 -11.83 8.01
C LYS A 34 5.10 -11.95 6.59
N LEU A 35 5.78 -11.38 5.59
CA LEU A 35 5.37 -11.49 4.18
C LEU A 35 5.44 -12.93 3.66
N GLN A 36 6.53 -13.65 3.97
CA GLN A 36 6.71 -15.04 3.54
C GLN A 36 5.67 -15.98 4.18
N ALA A 37 5.32 -15.75 5.45
CA ALA A 37 4.24 -16.49 6.10
C ALA A 37 2.87 -16.31 5.41
N ALA A 38 2.67 -15.18 4.70
CA ALA A 38 1.50 -14.92 3.88
C ALA A 38 1.66 -15.35 2.40
N GLY A 39 2.76 -16.02 2.05
CA GLY A 39 3.06 -16.44 0.67
C GLY A 39 3.39 -15.28 -0.27
N ILE A 40 3.97 -14.20 0.26
CA ILE A 40 4.41 -13.02 -0.49
C ILE A 40 5.94 -13.02 -0.51
N TYR A 41 6.51 -12.89 -1.71
CA TYR A 41 7.94 -12.99 -1.92
C TYR A 41 8.50 -11.75 -2.63
N ALA A 42 9.78 -11.49 -2.41
CA ALA A 42 10.54 -10.44 -3.07
C ALA A 42 11.26 -10.96 -4.31
N SER A 43 11.49 -10.08 -5.28
CA SER A 43 12.34 -10.30 -6.44
C SER A 43 13.31 -9.12 -6.58
N SER A 44 14.56 -9.33 -6.16
CA SER A 44 15.64 -8.35 -6.29
C SER A 44 16.56 -8.69 -7.47
N SER A 45 16.87 -7.71 -8.32
CA SER A 45 17.82 -7.89 -9.42
C SER A 45 19.26 -8.07 -8.93
N GLY A 46 19.61 -7.48 -7.80
CA GLY A 46 20.90 -7.63 -7.12
C GLY A 46 20.97 -8.82 -6.15
N GLY A 47 19.89 -9.59 -5.96
CA GLY A 47 19.85 -10.72 -5.04
C GLY A 47 20.11 -10.34 -3.57
N CYS A 48 19.73 -9.12 -3.17
CA CYS A 48 20.11 -8.53 -1.89
C CYS A 48 18.97 -7.72 -1.27
N THR A 49 19.15 -7.35 0.01
CA THR A 49 18.15 -6.58 0.79
C THR A 49 18.74 -5.30 1.40
N THR A 50 19.92 -4.88 0.98
CA THR A 50 20.62 -3.71 1.52
C THR A 50 19.94 -2.41 1.08
N LYS A 51 19.42 -1.64 2.03
CA LYS A 51 18.67 -0.39 1.77
C LYS A 51 19.45 0.65 0.97
N SER A 52 20.77 0.74 1.13
CA SER A 52 21.60 1.70 0.40
C SER A 52 21.98 1.28 -1.01
N ASN A 53 21.50 0.13 -1.50
CA ASN A 53 21.81 -0.37 -2.85
C ASN A 53 20.52 -0.44 -3.70
N PRO A 54 20.44 0.30 -4.83
CA PRO A 54 19.22 0.42 -5.64
C PRO A 54 18.85 -0.85 -6.42
N THR A 55 19.70 -1.88 -6.43
CA THR A 55 19.40 -3.19 -7.05
C THR A 55 18.79 -4.19 -6.05
N CYS A 56 18.81 -3.86 -4.76
CA CYS A 56 18.21 -4.68 -3.72
C CYS A 56 16.69 -4.45 -3.64
N THR A 57 15.98 -5.41 -3.04
CA THR A 57 14.61 -5.16 -2.54
C THR A 57 14.70 -5.17 -1.03
N SER A 58 14.68 -3.99 -0.41
CA SER A 58 14.82 -3.84 1.04
C SER A 58 13.48 -3.65 1.72
N TYR A 59 13.35 -4.17 2.93
CA TYR A 59 12.27 -3.91 3.87
C TYR A 59 12.79 -3.22 5.12
N ASP A 60 14.06 -2.81 5.14
CA ASP A 60 14.62 -2.17 6.33
C ASP A 60 13.97 -0.80 6.58
N GLY A 61 13.32 -0.67 7.72
CA GLY A 61 12.50 0.48 8.08
C GLY A 61 11.16 0.56 7.35
N ILE A 62 10.70 -0.51 6.70
CA ILE A 62 9.33 -0.55 6.15
C ILE A 62 8.33 -0.44 7.30
N LEU A 63 7.22 0.26 7.11
CA LEU A 63 6.22 0.42 8.16
C LEU A 63 5.38 -0.86 8.30
N SER A 64 5.05 -1.24 9.53
CA SER A 64 4.23 -2.43 9.80
C SER A 64 2.87 -2.37 9.10
N GLY A 65 2.31 -1.16 8.99
CA GLY A 65 1.09 -0.90 8.23
C GLY A 65 1.19 -1.24 6.75
N THR A 66 2.31 -0.90 6.12
CA THR A 66 2.59 -1.23 4.72
C THR A 66 2.58 -2.75 4.54
N VAL A 67 3.29 -3.48 5.39
CA VAL A 67 3.33 -4.95 5.37
C VAL A 67 1.92 -5.54 5.53
N ASP A 68 1.14 -5.04 6.49
CA ASP A 68 -0.20 -5.54 6.78
C ASP A 68 -1.19 -5.27 5.64
N ASN A 69 -1.09 -4.12 4.98
CA ASN A 69 -1.94 -3.80 3.85
C ASN A 69 -1.54 -4.61 2.60
N VAL A 70 -0.26 -4.95 2.40
CA VAL A 70 0.15 -5.86 1.32
C VAL A 70 -0.39 -7.28 1.54
N ILE A 71 -0.40 -7.76 2.78
CA ILE A 71 -1.04 -9.04 3.15
C ILE A 71 -2.55 -8.97 2.94
N THR A 72 -3.18 -7.86 3.32
CA THR A 72 -4.61 -7.63 3.10
C THR A 72 -4.94 -7.66 1.60
N LEU A 73 -4.12 -7.01 0.76
CA LEU A 73 -4.25 -7.03 -0.69
C LEU A 73 -4.14 -8.45 -1.25
N LYS A 74 -3.11 -9.21 -0.85
CA LYS A 74 -2.90 -10.61 -1.23
C LYS A 74 -4.14 -11.47 -0.96
N ASN A 75 -4.70 -11.33 0.24
CA ASN A 75 -5.88 -12.08 0.66
C ASN A 75 -7.14 -11.67 -0.10
N ALA A 76 -7.33 -10.36 -0.31
CA ALA A 76 -8.52 -9.85 -0.98
C ALA A 76 -8.51 -10.15 -2.49
N CYS A 77 -7.35 -10.07 -3.15
CA CYS A 77 -7.25 -10.40 -4.57
C CYS A 77 -7.24 -11.92 -4.82
N GLY A 78 -6.88 -12.74 -3.83
CA GLY A 78 -6.67 -14.18 -4.01
C GLY A 78 -5.56 -14.52 -5.03
N CYS A 79 -4.72 -13.53 -5.36
CA CYS A 79 -3.77 -13.55 -6.47
C CYS A 79 -2.32 -13.67 -5.96
N ALA A 80 -1.37 -13.97 -6.82
CA ALA A 80 0.04 -13.90 -6.45
C ALA A 80 0.51 -12.44 -6.34
N ILE A 81 1.34 -12.13 -5.34
CA ILE A 81 1.98 -10.82 -5.16
C ILE A 81 3.48 -11.05 -5.10
N THR A 82 4.23 -10.37 -5.97
CA THR A 82 5.69 -10.33 -5.95
C THR A 82 6.13 -8.89 -5.78
N ILE A 83 6.88 -8.61 -4.72
CA ILE A 83 7.42 -7.29 -4.44
C ILE A 83 8.77 -7.14 -5.16
N THR A 84 8.96 -6.06 -5.91
CA THR A 84 10.20 -5.78 -6.65
C THR A 84 10.99 -4.61 -6.08
N GLY A 85 10.35 -3.78 -5.27
CA GLY A 85 10.96 -2.64 -4.61
C GLY A 85 10.30 -2.37 -3.26
N GLY A 86 11.08 -1.92 -2.30
CA GLY A 86 10.65 -1.62 -0.95
C GLY A 86 11.28 -0.32 -0.48
N THR A 87 12.19 -0.36 0.49
CA THR A 87 12.75 0.84 1.12
C THR A 87 14.11 1.27 0.58
N GLU A 88 14.66 0.53 -0.40
CA GLU A 88 15.96 0.82 -0.98
C GLU A 88 16.08 2.24 -1.57
N THR A 89 17.31 2.70 -1.78
CA THR A 89 17.59 3.97 -2.44
C THR A 89 17.26 3.91 -3.95
N GLY A 90 17.15 5.08 -4.59
CA GLY A 90 16.81 5.20 -6.01
C GLY A 90 15.38 5.67 -6.30
N HIS A 91 14.55 5.76 -5.26
CA HIS A 91 13.16 6.23 -5.33
C HIS A 91 13.01 7.73 -5.06
N ALA A 92 11.92 8.32 -5.56
CA ALA A 92 11.57 9.71 -5.27
C ALA A 92 11.35 9.96 -3.76
N SER A 93 11.77 11.13 -3.28
CA SER A 93 11.58 11.56 -1.90
C SER A 93 10.16 12.09 -1.65
N GLY A 94 9.80 12.19 -0.38
CA GLY A 94 8.50 12.72 0.05
C GLY A 94 8.05 12.11 1.37
N THR A 95 7.01 12.67 1.97
CA THR A 95 6.44 12.18 3.24
C THR A 95 6.05 10.70 3.13
N TYR A 96 5.23 10.39 2.12
CA TYR A 96 4.79 9.02 1.81
C TYR A 96 5.67 8.46 0.70
N SER A 97 6.85 7.94 1.07
CA SER A 97 7.88 7.47 0.12
C SER A 97 8.37 6.06 0.47
N HIS A 98 9.10 5.45 -0.46
CA HIS A 98 9.81 4.19 -0.26
C HIS A 98 10.79 4.27 0.91
N ALA A 99 11.64 5.30 0.92
CA ALA A 99 12.65 5.51 1.95
C ALA A 99 12.05 5.57 3.37
N ASN A 100 10.84 6.15 3.47
CA ASN A 100 10.07 6.28 4.71
C ASN A 100 9.17 5.07 5.03
N GLY A 101 9.19 4.02 4.20
CA GLY A 101 8.50 2.75 4.47
C GLY A 101 7.02 2.71 4.13
N TYR A 102 6.49 3.69 3.39
CA TYR A 102 5.07 3.79 3.03
C TYR A 102 4.70 3.07 1.72
N LYS A 103 5.70 2.67 0.94
CA LYS A 103 5.51 2.19 -0.42
C LYS A 103 6.19 0.86 -0.68
N VAL A 104 5.63 0.12 -1.64
CA VAL A 104 6.25 -1.06 -2.24
C VAL A 104 5.92 -1.07 -3.73
N ASP A 105 6.86 -1.59 -4.52
CA ASP A 105 6.63 -1.87 -5.93
C ASP A 105 6.15 -3.31 -6.08
N ILE A 106 5.03 -3.51 -6.76
CA ILE A 106 4.45 -4.83 -7.03
C ILE A 106 4.56 -5.12 -8.52
N ARG A 107 5.18 -6.25 -8.85
CA ARG A 107 5.25 -6.74 -10.23
C ARG A 107 3.86 -6.94 -10.81
N HIS A 108 3.65 -6.51 -12.05
CA HIS A 108 2.44 -6.84 -12.80
C HIS A 108 2.22 -8.34 -12.92
N ALA A 109 0.98 -8.74 -12.74
CA ALA A 109 0.48 -10.07 -13.02
C ALA A 109 -1.03 -9.97 -13.29
N SER A 110 -1.56 -10.85 -14.14
CA SER A 110 -2.97 -10.81 -14.57
C SER A 110 -3.96 -10.71 -13.40
N GLY A 111 -3.70 -11.42 -12.30
CA GLY A 111 -4.54 -11.39 -11.11
C GLY A 111 -4.57 -10.03 -10.39
N ILE A 112 -3.39 -9.45 -10.10
CA ILE A 112 -3.34 -8.15 -9.41
C ILE A 112 -3.82 -7.02 -10.31
N ASP A 113 -3.50 -7.08 -11.61
CA ASP A 113 -3.91 -6.07 -12.59
C ASP A 113 -5.43 -6.03 -12.72
N ALA A 114 -6.06 -7.19 -12.86
CA ALA A 114 -7.51 -7.29 -12.93
C ALA A 114 -8.17 -6.84 -11.62
N TYR A 115 -7.63 -7.25 -10.47
CA TYR A 115 -8.19 -6.87 -9.17
C TYR A 115 -8.15 -5.35 -8.96
N VAL A 116 -7.01 -4.70 -9.16
CA VAL A 116 -6.89 -3.24 -9.03
C VAL A 116 -7.83 -2.53 -9.99
N LYS A 117 -7.83 -2.91 -11.27
CA LYS A 117 -8.60 -2.21 -12.30
C LYS A 117 -10.12 -2.41 -12.18
N ASN A 118 -10.57 -3.54 -11.62
CA ASN A 118 -11.99 -3.86 -11.46
C ASN A 118 -12.57 -3.48 -10.10
N SER A 119 -11.75 -3.48 -9.04
CA SER A 119 -12.25 -3.28 -7.67
C SER A 119 -11.95 -1.90 -7.10
N PHE A 120 -10.97 -1.17 -7.64
CA PHE A 120 -10.60 0.15 -7.14
C PHE A 120 -11.09 1.28 -8.05
N THR A 121 -11.32 2.45 -7.46
CA THR A 121 -11.77 3.61 -8.20
C THR A 121 -10.60 4.22 -8.94
N LYS A 122 -10.65 4.28 -10.28
CA LYS A 122 -9.69 5.04 -11.06
C LYS A 122 -9.79 6.52 -10.68
N ILE A 123 -8.66 7.15 -10.38
CA ILE A 123 -8.56 8.58 -10.05
C ILE A 123 -7.72 9.29 -11.13
N GLY A 124 -7.46 10.59 -10.92
CA GLY A 124 -6.57 11.35 -11.79
C GLY A 124 -5.17 10.77 -11.86
N ASN A 125 -4.43 11.11 -12.92
CA ASN A 125 -3.05 10.70 -13.05
C ASN A 125 -2.19 11.40 -12.00
N ARG A 126 -1.09 10.74 -11.61
CA ARG A 126 -0.03 11.36 -10.80
C ARG A 126 0.62 12.50 -11.57
N GLY A 127 1.32 13.40 -10.89
CA GLY A 127 1.92 14.60 -11.50
C GLY A 127 2.89 14.36 -12.66
N ASP A 128 3.41 13.14 -12.80
CA ASP A 128 4.27 12.67 -13.88
C ASP A 128 3.53 11.88 -14.98
N GLY A 129 2.19 11.86 -14.93
CA GLY A 129 1.33 11.35 -15.99
C GLY A 129 0.88 9.90 -15.84
N TYR A 130 1.39 9.15 -14.86
CA TYR A 130 0.99 7.76 -14.65
C TYR A 130 -0.44 7.64 -14.07
N PRO A 131 -1.29 6.74 -14.60
CA PRO A 131 -2.65 6.58 -14.12
C PRO A 131 -2.69 5.95 -12.72
N GLN A 132 -3.68 6.33 -11.92
CA GLN A 132 -3.80 5.88 -10.54
C GLN A 132 -5.19 5.30 -10.22
N TRP A 133 -5.21 4.38 -9.25
CA TRP A 133 -6.40 3.79 -8.67
C TRP A 133 -6.36 3.94 -7.16
N LYS A 134 -7.52 4.17 -6.56
CA LYS A 134 -7.70 4.31 -5.12
C LYS A 134 -8.59 3.21 -4.59
N SER A 135 -8.04 2.43 -3.67
CA SER A 135 -8.81 1.42 -2.93
C SER A 135 -9.86 2.08 -2.02
N ALA A 136 -10.88 1.32 -1.59
CA ALA A 136 -11.85 1.79 -0.60
C ALA A 136 -11.17 2.18 0.74
N ALA A 137 -10.05 1.54 1.06
CA ALA A 137 -9.21 1.86 2.19
C ALA A 137 -8.31 3.10 1.94
N GLY A 138 -8.42 3.79 0.80
CA GLY A 138 -7.69 5.01 0.52
C GLY A 138 -6.23 4.84 0.09
N ASN A 139 -5.70 3.61 0.02
CA ASN A 139 -4.38 3.32 -0.54
C ASN A 139 -4.38 3.60 -2.05
N ILE A 140 -3.24 4.07 -2.57
CA ILE A 140 -3.07 4.50 -3.96
C ILE A 140 -2.19 3.52 -4.71
N TYR A 141 -2.64 3.12 -5.90
CA TYR A 141 -1.97 2.20 -6.81
C TYR A 141 -1.68 2.95 -8.10
N CYS A 142 -0.42 3.27 -8.35
CA CYS A 142 0.04 3.97 -9.55
C CYS A 142 0.60 2.94 -10.54
N ASP A 143 0.09 2.91 -11.77
CA ASP A 143 0.58 2.02 -12.83
C ASP A 143 1.73 2.75 -13.55
N GLU A 144 2.99 2.42 -13.22
CA GLU A 144 4.18 2.99 -13.86
C GLU A 144 4.56 2.23 -15.15
N GLY A 145 3.66 1.37 -15.66
CA GLY A 145 3.83 0.55 -16.86
C GLY A 145 4.71 -0.69 -16.66
N SER A 146 5.76 -0.60 -15.84
CA SER A 146 6.63 -1.73 -15.52
C SER A 146 6.24 -2.46 -14.23
N HIS A 147 5.60 -1.76 -13.31
CA HIS A 147 5.12 -2.26 -12.02
C HIS A 147 4.03 -1.34 -11.47
N TRP A 148 3.36 -1.82 -10.42
CA TRP A 148 2.53 -0.99 -9.56
C TRP A 148 3.37 -0.35 -8.48
N ASP A 149 3.40 0.97 -8.45
CA ASP A 149 3.91 1.73 -7.32
C ASP A 149 2.77 2.00 -6.32
N VAL A 150 2.80 1.30 -5.18
CA VAL A 150 1.68 1.29 -4.22
C VAL A 150 2.03 2.07 -2.96
N THR A 151 1.19 3.05 -2.62
CA THR A 151 1.30 3.85 -1.41
C THR A 151 0.22 3.46 -0.40
N TYR A 152 0.65 3.15 0.82
CA TYR A 152 -0.19 2.84 1.96
C TYR A 152 -0.13 3.98 2.97
N TYR A 153 -1.28 4.37 3.54
CA TYR A 153 -1.41 5.38 4.62
C TYR A 153 -1.82 4.70 5.91
#